data_AF-A0A2X4TI53-F1
#
_entry.id   AF-A0A2X4TI53-F1
#
_cell.length_a   1.000
_cell.length_b   1.000
_cell.length_c   1.000
_cell.angle_alpha   90.00
_cell.angle_beta   90.00
_cell.angle_gamma   90.00
#
_symmetry.space_group_name_H-M   'P 1'
#
loop_
_entity.id
_entity.type
_entity.pdbx_description
1 polymer ?
#
loop_
_entity_poly.entity_id
_entity_poly.type
_entity_poly.pdbx_seq_one_letter_code
_entity_poly.pdbx_strand_id
1 'polypeptide(L)'
;MSSSIGDGSVAPKERINIRYTPKTNGEISEVELPLNLLIVGDTGKTEDTPLDERSTVSINKNNYNSVIAEAGISLNFNVPNLLGDKPDEELNVHMDIKALNDFFSG
;
A
#
# COMPACT_ATOMS: atom_id res chain seq x y z
N MET A 1 -23.26 83.07 2.25
CA MET A 1 -22.29 81.96 2.38
C MET A 1 -22.54 81.32 3.75
N SER A 2 -23.56 80.47 3.85
CA SER A 2 -23.61 79.01 3.63
C SER A 2 -22.76 78.22 4.63
N SER A 3 -23.49 77.47 5.45
CA SER A 3 -23.12 76.66 6.60
C SER A 3 -22.30 75.42 6.28
N SER A 4 -21.44 75.05 7.22
CA SER A 4 -20.75 73.76 7.37
C SER A 4 -21.71 72.60 7.66
N ILE A 5 -21.48 71.42 7.07
CA ILE A 5 -21.55 70.08 7.69
C ILE A 5 -20.82 69.12 6.73
N GLY A 6 -19.76 68.47 7.25
CA GLY A 6 -19.09 67.38 6.55
C GLY A 6 -19.86 66.09 6.78
N ASP A 7 -20.08 65.34 5.72
CA ASP A 7 -20.45 63.92 5.80
C ASP A 7 -19.43 63.14 4.96
N GLY A 8 -18.25 62.98 5.55
CA GLY A 8 -17.31 61.97 5.09
C GLY A 8 -17.93 60.61 5.34
N SER A 9 -18.02 59.81 4.27
CA SER A 9 -18.39 58.39 4.31
C SER A 9 -17.70 57.71 5.49
N VAL A 10 -18.47 57.36 6.51
CA VAL A 10 -17.98 56.70 7.71
C VAL A 10 -17.55 55.30 7.30
N ALA A 11 -16.25 55.02 7.42
CA ALA A 11 -15.70 53.69 7.18
C ALA A 11 -16.46 52.65 8.02
N PRO A 12 -16.81 51.48 7.47
CA PRO A 12 -17.60 50.48 8.18
C PRO A 12 -16.98 50.14 9.54
N LYS A 13 -17.80 50.25 10.59
CA LYS A 13 -17.43 49.92 11.96
C LYS A 13 -17.02 48.46 12.05
N GLU A 14 -15.73 48.27 12.28
CA GLU A 14 -15.04 47.10 12.80
C GLU A 14 -15.00 45.84 11.92
N ARG A 15 -13.79 45.29 11.79
CA ARG A 15 -13.58 43.94 11.26
C ARG A 15 -14.02 42.95 12.34
N ILE A 16 -15.11 42.23 12.10
CA ILE A 16 -15.51 41.09 12.91
C ILE A 16 -14.66 39.87 12.51
N ASN A 17 -13.83 39.39 13.44
CA ASN A 17 -13.11 38.13 13.32
C ASN A 17 -13.99 37.00 13.86
N ILE A 18 -14.67 36.27 12.97
CA ILE A 18 -15.44 35.08 13.35
C ILE A 18 -14.46 33.90 13.46
N ARG A 19 -14.21 33.43 14.69
CA ARG A 19 -13.41 32.23 14.96
C ARG A 19 -14.32 31.12 15.51
N TYR A 20 -14.52 30.07 14.73
CA TYR A 20 -15.08 28.82 15.25
C TYR A 20 -14.05 28.19 16.20
N THR A 21 -14.40 28.10 17.48
CA THR A 21 -13.59 27.39 18.47
C THR A 21 -14.39 26.15 18.87
N PRO A 22 -13.98 24.93 18.46
CA PRO A 22 -14.69 23.72 18.84
C PRO A 22 -14.64 23.57 20.37
N LYS A 23 -15.80 23.37 21.00
CA LYS A 23 -15.91 23.08 22.44
C LYS A 23 -15.52 21.63 22.69
N THR A 24 -14.24 21.32 22.60
CA THR A 24 -13.72 20.00 23.00
C THR A 24 -13.42 19.92 24.50
N ASN A 25 -13.55 21.02 25.27
CA ASN A 25 -13.31 21.04 26.73
C ASN A 25 -11.99 20.38 27.19
N GLY A 26 -10.97 20.34 26.32
CA GLY A 26 -9.70 19.67 26.62
C GLY A 26 -9.75 18.15 26.48
N GLU A 27 -10.81 17.56 25.92
CA GLU A 27 -10.84 16.15 25.54
C GLU A 27 -9.75 15.85 24.53
N ILE A 28 -8.98 14.81 24.84
CA ILE A 28 -8.01 14.22 23.94
C ILE A 28 -8.80 13.32 23.00
N SER A 29 -8.69 13.58 21.69
CA SER A 29 -9.24 12.66 20.68
C SER A 29 -8.60 11.29 20.85
N GLU A 30 -9.41 10.25 21.07
CA GLU A 30 -8.94 8.88 20.96
C GLU A 30 -8.56 8.58 19.52
N VAL A 31 -7.48 7.81 19.35
CA VAL A 31 -7.03 7.32 18.05
C VAL A 31 -7.16 5.81 18.08
N GLU A 32 -7.96 5.26 17.18
CA GLU A 32 -8.08 3.81 17.05
C GLU A 32 -6.83 3.22 16.38
N LEU A 33 -6.31 2.15 16.96
CA LEU A 33 -5.18 1.43 16.38
C LEU A 33 -5.69 0.40 15.35
N PRO A 34 -5.08 0.34 14.16
CA PRO A 34 -5.44 -0.66 13.17
C PRO A 34 -4.98 -2.06 13.63
N LEU A 35 -5.79 -3.07 13.33
CA LEU A 35 -5.38 -4.47 13.46
C LEU A 35 -4.40 -4.81 12.33
N ASN A 36 -3.10 -4.77 12.62
CA ASN A 36 -2.06 -5.21 11.70
C ASN A 36 -1.66 -6.66 11.99
N LEU A 37 -1.76 -7.53 10.99
CA LEU A 37 -1.38 -8.94 11.08
C LEU A 37 -0.02 -9.16 10.43
N LEU A 38 0.86 -9.88 11.12
CA LEU A 38 2.11 -10.39 10.57
C LEU A 38 1.91 -11.84 10.14
N ILE A 39 2.05 -12.10 8.84
CA ILE A 39 1.97 -13.45 8.27
C ILE A 39 3.41 -13.91 8.00
N VAL A 40 3.76 -15.08 8.53
CA VAL A 40 5.11 -15.67 8.42
C VAL A 40 5.01 -17.03 7.76
N GLY A 41 5.88 -17.30 6.80
CA GLY A 41 5.96 -18.58 6.10
C GLY A 41 7.08 -18.56 5.06
N ASP A 42 7.32 -19.71 4.45
CA ASP A 42 8.20 -19.81 3.28
C ASP A 42 7.49 -19.23 2.06
N THR A 43 8.11 -18.24 1.42
CA THR A 43 7.58 -17.55 0.24
C THR A 43 8.18 -18.06 -1.07
N GLY A 44 9.02 -19.09 -1.03
CA GLY A 44 9.64 -19.72 -2.20
C GLY A 44 10.95 -19.08 -2.66
N LYS A 45 11.46 -18.07 -1.93
CA LYS A 45 12.80 -17.51 -2.15
C LYS A 45 13.68 -17.82 -0.94
N THR A 46 14.83 -18.42 -1.22
CA THR A 46 15.86 -18.60 -0.19
C THR A 46 16.47 -17.24 0.11
N GLU A 47 16.46 -16.86 1.38
CA GLU A 47 16.98 -15.59 1.87
C GLU A 47 18.12 -15.90 2.85
N ASP A 48 19.35 -15.53 2.48
CA ASP A 48 20.54 -15.72 3.32
C ASP A 48 20.66 -14.66 4.43
N THR A 49 19.89 -13.58 4.33
CA THR A 49 19.84 -12.49 5.31
C THR A 49 19.40 -13.01 6.69
N PRO A 50 20.10 -12.69 7.79
CA PRO A 50 19.68 -13.03 9.15
C PRO A 50 18.28 -12.51 9.48
N LEU A 51 17.51 -13.22 10.32
CA LEU A 51 16.10 -12.92 10.57
C LEU A 51 15.87 -11.51 11.15
N ASP A 52 16.77 -11.05 12.02
CA ASP A 52 16.73 -9.73 12.66
C ASP A 52 17.06 -8.57 11.72
N GLU A 53 17.68 -8.85 10.57
CA GLU A 53 17.95 -7.87 9.51
C GLU A 53 16.86 -7.85 8.42
N ARG A 54 15.94 -8.83 8.42
CA ARG A 54 14.86 -8.91 7.41
C ARG A 54 13.80 -7.85 7.66
N SER A 55 13.43 -7.15 6.60
CA SER A 55 12.31 -6.21 6.60
C SER A 55 11.00 -6.92 6.23
N THR A 56 9.92 -6.57 6.92
CA THR A 56 8.57 -7.03 6.55
C THR A 56 8.03 -6.21 5.38
N VAL A 57 7.31 -6.87 4.46
CA VAL A 57 6.64 -6.20 3.34
C VAL A 57 5.16 -6.02 3.64
N SER A 58 4.63 -4.81 3.46
CA SER A 58 3.21 -4.53 3.64
C SER A 58 2.42 -4.90 2.39
N ILE A 59 1.32 -5.63 2.57
CA ILE A 59 0.46 -6.12 1.48
C ILE A 59 -0.96 -5.59 1.67
N ASN A 60 -1.55 -5.10 0.57
CA ASN A 60 -2.94 -4.69 0.47
C ASN A 60 -3.50 -4.99 -0.94
N LYS A 61 -4.78 -4.67 -1.16
CA LYS A 61 -5.49 -4.96 -2.42
C LYS A 61 -4.87 -4.31 -3.66
N ASN A 62 -4.12 -3.23 -3.49
CA ASN A 62 -3.60 -2.40 -4.57
C ASN A 62 -2.14 -2.73 -4.93
N ASN A 63 -1.39 -3.39 -4.04
CA ASN A 63 0.03 -3.68 -4.26
C ASN A 63 0.38 -5.18 -4.33
N TYR A 64 -0.61 -6.07 -4.22
CA TYR A 64 -0.39 -7.52 -4.18
C TYR A 64 0.49 -8.05 -5.33
N ASN A 65 0.17 -7.70 -6.58
CA ASN A 65 0.93 -8.17 -7.75
C ASN A 65 2.36 -7.59 -7.77
N SER A 66 2.54 -6.32 -7.41
CA SER A 66 3.87 -5.71 -7.35
C SER A 66 4.75 -6.41 -6.32
N VAL A 67 4.19 -6.72 -5.14
CA VAL A 67 4.91 -7.46 -4.09
C VAL A 67 5.31 -8.86 -4.57
N ILE A 68 4.43 -9.59 -5.27
CA ILE A 68 4.79 -10.90 -5.84
C ILE A 68 5.92 -10.77 -6.87
N ALA A 69 5.83 -9.82 -7.79
CA ALA A 69 6.85 -9.61 -8.81
C ALA A 69 8.22 -9.27 -8.19
N GLU A 70 8.25 -8.48 -7.12
CA GLU A 70 9.47 -8.11 -6.40
C GLU A 70 10.00 -9.24 -5.50
N ALA A 71 9.13 -10.14 -5.04
CA ALA A 71 9.54 -11.30 -4.23
C ALA A 71 10.47 -12.25 -4.98
N GLY A 72 10.44 -12.25 -6.33
CA GLY A 72 11.37 -13.03 -7.16
C GLY A 72 11.17 -14.54 -7.03
N ILE A 73 9.91 -14.96 -6.97
CA ILE A 73 9.52 -16.38 -6.86
C ILE A 73 9.80 -17.07 -8.20
N SER A 74 10.63 -18.11 -8.17
CA SER A 74 10.95 -18.94 -9.34
C SER A 74 10.76 -20.41 -8.99
N LEU A 75 10.14 -21.15 -9.91
CA LEU A 75 9.93 -22.59 -9.80
C LEU A 75 10.73 -23.29 -10.89
N ASN A 76 11.60 -24.22 -10.50
CA ASN A 76 12.40 -25.02 -11.42
C ASN A 76 12.30 -26.50 -11.03
N PHE A 77 11.61 -27.29 -11.85
CA PHE A 77 11.38 -28.71 -11.58
C PHE A 77 11.19 -29.49 -12.88
N ASN A 78 11.39 -30.81 -12.79
CA ASN A 78 11.16 -31.72 -13.90
C ASN A 78 9.75 -32.31 -13.83
N VAL A 79 9.14 -32.47 -15.00
CA VAL A 79 7.87 -33.18 -15.18
C VAL A 79 8.03 -34.29 -16.20
N PRO A 80 7.18 -35.33 -16.20
CA PRO A 80 7.19 -36.31 -17.29
C PRO A 80 6.95 -35.64 -18.65
N ASN A 81 7.78 -35.97 -19.64
CA ASN A 81 7.64 -35.46 -21.00
C ASN A 81 6.59 -36.26 -21.77
N LEU A 82 5.39 -35.69 -21.95
CA LEU A 82 4.32 -36.30 -22.74
C LEU A 82 4.29 -35.83 -24.21
N LEU A 83 5.27 -35.03 -24.65
CA LEU A 83 5.37 -34.53 -26.03
C LEU A 83 6.28 -35.41 -26.92
N GLY A 84 7.09 -36.28 -26.32
CA GLY A 84 8.04 -37.15 -27.01
C GLY A 84 7.62 -38.62 -27.01
N ASP A 85 8.26 -39.41 -27.87
CA ASP A 85 7.99 -40.85 -28.01
C ASP A 85 8.85 -41.72 -27.06
N LYS A 86 9.74 -41.11 -26.28
CA LYS A 86 10.65 -41.83 -25.39
C LYS A 86 9.98 -42.07 -24.03
N PRO A 87 9.87 -43.33 -23.58
CA PRO A 87 9.43 -43.62 -22.23
C PRO A 87 10.42 -43.04 -21.21
N ASP A 88 9.88 -42.59 -20.08
CA ASP A 88 10.63 -42.05 -18.93
C ASP A 88 11.49 -40.81 -19.23
N GLU A 89 11.23 -40.11 -20.34
CA GLU A 89 11.85 -38.80 -20.60
C GLU A 89 11.21 -37.73 -19.71
N GLU A 90 12.03 -36.84 -19.15
CA GLU A 90 11.58 -35.69 -18.37
C GLU A 90 11.74 -34.39 -19.14
N LEU A 91 10.83 -33.45 -18.90
CA LEU A 91 10.88 -32.08 -19.37
C LEU A 91 11.16 -31.16 -18.17
N ASN A 92 12.25 -30.39 -18.25
CA ASN A 92 12.51 -29.34 -17.28
C ASN A 92 11.57 -28.14 -17.53
N VAL A 93 10.95 -27.65 -16.47
CA VAL A 93 10.05 -26.50 -16.48
C VAL A 93 10.62 -25.44 -15.55
N HIS A 94 10.81 -24.24 -16.10
CA HIS A 94 11.18 -23.06 -15.35
C HIS A 94 10.06 -22.03 -15.47
N MET A 95 9.55 -21.55 -14.33
CA MET A 95 8.49 -20.54 -14.26
C MET A 95 8.92 -19.38 -13.36
N ASP A 96 8.86 -18.17 -13.90
CA ASP A 96 8.99 -16.93 -13.15
C ASP A 96 7.60 -16.41 -12.80
N ILE A 97 7.29 -16.32 -11.50
CA ILE A 97 5.97 -15.90 -11.03
C ILE A 97 5.99 -14.40 -10.72
N LYS A 98 5.12 -13.63 -11.40
CA LYS A 98 5.02 -12.17 -11.25
C LYS A 98 3.65 -11.71 -10.79
N ALA A 99 2.61 -12.49 -11.05
CA ALA A 99 1.26 -12.22 -10.60
C ALA A 99 0.54 -13.52 -10.25
N LEU A 100 -0.57 -13.40 -9.51
CA LEU A 100 -1.42 -14.56 -9.20
C LEU A 100 -1.91 -15.27 -10.47
N ASN A 101 -2.11 -14.51 -11.55
CA ASN A 101 -2.58 -15.04 -12.82
C ASN A 101 -1.58 -16.00 -13.49
N ASP A 102 -0.28 -15.93 -13.14
CA ASP A 102 0.75 -16.80 -13.75
C ASP A 102 0.63 -18.26 -13.31
N PHE A 103 -0.17 -18.54 -12.27
CA PHE A 103 -0.52 -19.90 -11.86
C PHE A 103 -1.66 -20.52 -12.68
N PHE A 104 -2.34 -19.74 -13.51
CA PHE A 104 -3.47 -20.20 -14.30
C PHE A 104 -3.06 -20.42 -15.75
N SER A 105 -3.50 -21.53 -16.32
CA SER A 105 -3.28 -21.87 -17.71
C SER A 105 -4.28 -21.16 -18.64
N GLY A 106 -4.30 -19.83 -18.65
CA GLY A 106 -5.22 -19.02 -19.49
C GLY A 106 -6.67 -19.01 -19.06
#